data_AF-A0A1G5U130-F1
#
_entry.id   AF-A0A1G5U130-F1
#
_cell.length_a   1.000
_cell.length_b   1.000
_cell.length_c   1.000
_cell.angle_alpha   90.00
_cell.angle_beta   90.00
_cell.angle_gamma   90.00
#
_symmetry.space_group_name_H-M   'P 1'
#
loop_
_entity.id
_entity.type
_entity.pdbx_description
1 polymer ?
#
loop_
_entity_poly.entity_id
_entity_poly.type
_entity_poly.pdbx_seq_one_letter_code
_entity_poly.pdbx_strand_id
1 'polypeptide(L)' 'MNVERPLTGAERARRWRESMRAKGLRPKVFWVPDTSSPEFIARAKRDTEALNRWYADNPDEVADVMAMHDWPQDDPA' A
#
# COMPACT_ATOMS: atom_id res chain seq x y z
N MET A 1 0.64 0.09 38.44
CA MET A 1 0.69 -0.46 37.07
C MET A 1 1.07 0.67 36.14
N ASN A 2 2.31 0.71 35.66
CA ASN A 2 2.74 1.76 34.74
C ASN A 2 2.25 1.38 33.34
N VAL A 3 1.27 2.12 32.82
CA VAL A 3 0.82 1.93 31.43
C VAL A 3 1.80 2.71 30.57
N GLU A 4 2.77 2.02 29.97
CA GLU A 4 3.69 2.66 29.03
C GLU A 4 2.91 3.29 27.87
N ARG A 5 3.21 4.56 27.58
CA ARG A 5 2.56 5.31 26.50
C ARG A 5 2.82 4.60 25.16
N PRO A 6 1.80 4.44 24.30
CA PRO A 6 1.99 3.85 22.98
C PRO A 6 3.03 4.61 22.15
N LEU A 7 3.83 3.87 21.39
CA LEU A 7 4.83 4.43 20.49
C LEU A 7 4.18 5.40 19.49
N THR A 8 4.82 6.52 19.24
CA THR A 8 4.50 7.45 18.15
C THR A 8 4.76 6.81 16.78
N GLY A 9 4.20 7.40 15.72
CA GLY A 9 4.45 6.94 14.35
C GLY A 9 5.94 6.93 13.98
N ALA A 10 6.68 7.94 14.41
CA ALA A 10 8.12 8.03 14.18
C ALA A 10 8.90 6.91 14.87
N GLU A 11 8.54 6.58 16.12
CA GLU A 11 9.18 5.50 16.87
C GLU A 11 8.88 4.12 16.26
N ARG A 12 7.65 3.89 15.81
CA ARG A 12 7.28 2.65 15.09
C ARG A 12 8.07 2.52 13.79
N ALA A 13 8.14 3.59 12.99
CA ALA A 13 8.89 3.60 11.75
C ALA A 13 10.40 3.35 11.97
N ARG A 14 10.98 3.93 13.03
CA ARG A 14 12.40 3.68 13.41
C ARG A 14 12.63 2.21 13.74
N ARG A 15 11.82 1.63 14.63
CA ARG A 15 11.92 0.22 15.05
C ARG A 15 11.77 -0.72 13.86
N TRP A 16 10.84 -0.44 12.96
CA TRP A 16 10.66 -1.23 11.74
C TRP A 16 11.90 -1.18 10.84
N ARG A 17 12.47 0.01 10.59
CA ARG A 17 13.69 0.15 9.78
C ARG A 17 14.89 -0.57 10.41
N GLU A 18 15.05 -0.53 11.72
CA GLU A 18 16.09 -1.28 12.44
C GLU A 18 15.95 -2.78 12.23
N SER A 19 14.73 -3.31 12.36
CA SER A 19 14.43 -4.73 12.09
C SER A 19 14.75 -5.12 10.65
N MET A 20 14.37 -4.28 9.67
CA MET A 20 14.68 -4.54 8.26
C MET A 20 16.19 -4.54 7.98
N ARG A 21 16.95 -3.60 8.57
CA ARG A 21 18.42 -3.59 8.43
C ARG A 21 19.07 -4.83 9.04
N ALA A 22 18.56 -5.33 10.17
CA ALA A 22 19.06 -6.55 10.79
C ALA A 22 18.83 -7.79 9.89
N LYS A 23 17.79 -7.77 9.05
CA LYS A 23 17.55 -8.78 8.00
C LYS A 23 18.42 -8.60 6.73
N GLY A 24 19.34 -7.64 6.72
CA GLY A 24 20.17 -7.33 5.55
C GLY A 24 19.47 -6.48 4.47
N LEU A 25 18.25 -6.00 4.73
CA LEU A 25 17.50 -5.18 3.79
C LEU A 25 17.98 -3.72 3.83
N ARG A 26 17.97 -3.07 2.67
CA ARG A 26 18.35 -1.67 2.51
C ARG A 26 17.12 -0.82 2.16
N PRO A 27 16.86 0.29 2.87
CA PRO A 27 15.78 1.20 2.53
C PRO A 27 15.96 1.77 1.12
N LYS A 28 14.91 1.73 0.30
CA LYS A 28 14.79 2.51 -0.93
C LYS A 28 13.67 3.53 -0.75
N VAL A 29 13.98 4.79 -1.01
CA VAL A 29 13.01 5.88 -0.95
C VAL A 29 12.60 6.22 -2.37
N PHE A 30 11.30 6.21 -2.62
CA PHE A 30 10.72 6.64 -3.89
C PHE A 30 10.15 8.04 -3.71
N TRP A 31 10.23 8.86 -4.76
CA TRP A 31 9.49 10.10 -4.79
C TRP A 31 8.02 9.77 -5.10
N VAL A 32 7.12 10.18 -4.21
CA VAL A 32 5.68 10.02 -4.36
C VAL A 32 5.01 11.39 -4.31
N PRO A 33 3.89 11.60 -5.02
CA PRO A 33 3.10 12.81 -4.88
C PRO A 33 2.57 12.97 -3.45
N ASP A 34 2.24 14.20 -3.05
CA ASP A 34 1.62 14.44 -1.74
C ASP A 34 0.19 13.90 -1.70
N THR A 35 0.07 12.71 -1.11
CA THR A 35 -1.21 12.00 -0.95
C THR A 35 -2.08 12.57 0.16
N SER A 36 -1.59 13.55 0.93
CA SER A 36 -2.35 14.20 2.01
C SER A 36 -3.09 15.46 1.55
N SER A 37 -2.78 15.96 0.36
CA SER A 37 -3.47 17.12 -0.22
C SER A 37 -4.96 16.84 -0.46
N PRO A 38 -5.87 17.78 -0.12
CA PRO A 38 -7.30 17.62 -0.39
C PRO A 38 -7.62 17.32 -1.86
N GLU A 39 -6.86 17.89 -2.78
CA GLU A 39 -7.00 17.71 -4.22
C GLU A 39 -6.70 16.27 -4.63
N PHE A 40 -5.61 15.69 -4.10
CA PHE A 40 -5.27 14.28 -4.36
C PHE A 40 -6.36 13.36 -3.82
N ILE A 41 -6.85 13.61 -2.61
CA ILE A 41 -7.91 12.80 -1.98
C ILE A 41 -9.20 12.86 -2.82
N ALA A 42 -9.62 14.05 -3.24
CA ALA A 42 -10.82 14.22 -4.05
C ALA A 42 -10.71 13.48 -5.39
N ARG A 43 -9.56 13.57 -6.05
CA ARG A 43 -9.31 12.85 -7.29
C ARG A 43 -9.26 11.34 -7.09
N ALA A 44 -8.53 10.87 -6.08
CA ALA A 44 -8.42 9.45 -5.78
C ALA A 44 -9.79 8.82 -5.52
N LYS A 45 -10.66 9.51 -4.78
CA LYS A 45 -12.04 9.08 -4.56
C LYS A 45 -12.81 8.96 -5.88
N ARG A 46 -12.82 10.02 -6.69
CA ARG A 46 -13.52 10.04 -7.99
C ARG A 46 -13.04 8.92 -8.93
N ASP A 47 -11.72 8.75 -9.02
CA ASP A 47 -11.10 7.77 -9.93
C ASP A 47 -11.41 6.34 -9.45
N THR A 48 -11.34 6.09 -8.13
CA THR A 48 -11.70 4.81 -7.53
C THR A 48 -13.17 4.46 -7.75
N GLU A 49 -14.08 5.42 -7.58
CA GLU A 49 -15.51 5.19 -7.83
C GLU A 49 -15.80 4.88 -9.30
N ALA A 50 -15.11 5.55 -10.23
CA ALA A 50 -15.23 5.27 -11.66
C ALA A 50 -14.71 3.88 -12.01
N LEU A 51 -13.56 3.49 -11.46
CA LEU A 51 -13.00 2.15 -11.62
C LEU A 51 -13.95 1.09 -11.06
N ASN A 52 -14.46 1.25 -9.85
CA ASN A 52 -15.36 0.27 -9.24
C ASN A 52 -16.63 0.02 -10.09
N ARG A 53 -17.20 1.08 -10.67
CA ARG A 53 -18.32 0.93 -11.61
C ARG A 53 -17.91 0.16 -12.85
N TRP A 54 -16.79 0.53 -13.46
CA TRP A 54 -16.25 -0.16 -14.62
C TRP A 54 -15.97 -1.64 -14.34
N TYR A 55 -15.38 -1.98 -13.18
CA TYR A 55 -15.15 -3.36 -12.77
C TYR A 55 -16.46 -4.16 -12.64
N ALA A 56 -17.52 -3.55 -12.10
CA ALA A 56 -18.82 -4.20 -11.97
C ALA A 56 -19.50 -4.45 -13.32
N ASP A 57 -19.33 -3.52 -14.27
CA ASP A 57 -19.95 -3.59 -15.59
C ASP A 57 -19.18 -4.49 -16.58
N ASN A 58 -17.91 -4.81 -16.31
CA ASN A 58 -17.02 -5.55 -17.22
C ASN A 58 -16.37 -6.78 -16.55
N PRO A 59 -17.15 -7.77 -16.06
CA PRO A 59 -16.62 -8.91 -15.30
C PRO A 59 -15.69 -9.81 -16.11
N ASP A 60 -15.94 -9.99 -17.41
CA ASP A 60 -15.13 -10.85 -18.28
C ASP A 60 -13.75 -10.22 -18.54
N GLU A 61 -13.69 -8.91 -18.81
CA GLU A 61 -12.42 -8.19 -19.00
C GLU A 61 -11.56 -8.20 -17.74
N VAL A 62 -12.19 -8.08 -16.57
CA VAL A 62 -11.52 -8.22 -15.27
C VAL A 62 -10.98 -9.64 -15.11
N ALA A 63 -11.77 -10.67 -15.45
CA ALA A 63 -11.33 -12.06 -15.38
C ALA A 63 -10.12 -12.33 -16.29
N ASP A 64 -10.13 -11.77 -17.51
CA ASP A 64 -9.02 -11.90 -18.46
C ASP A 64 -7.73 -11.23 -17.94
N VAL A 65 -7.82 -10.01 -17.40
CA VAL A 65 -6.67 -9.32 -16.80
C VAL A 65 -6.11 -10.08 -15.61
N MET A 66 -6.99 -10.61 -14.74
CA MET A 66 -6.57 -11.40 -13.58
C MET A 66 -5.95 -12.74 -13.99
N ALA A 67 -6.45 -13.36 -15.07
CA ALA A 67 -5.87 -14.59 -15.63
C ALA A 67 -4.49 -14.36 -16.27
N MET A 68 -4.21 -13.16 -16.77
CA MET A 68 -2.90 -12.80 -17.34
C MET A 68 -1.82 -12.59 -16.27
N HIS A 69 -2.18 -12.38 -15.01
CA HIS A 69 -1.21 -12.15 -13.93
C HIS A 69 -0.69 -13.48 -13.36
N ASP A 70 0.50 -13.90 -13.80
CA ASP A 70 1.29 -14.94 -13.12
C ASP A 70 2.12 -14.31 -11.99
N TRP A 71 1.44 -13.86 -10.93
CA TRP A 71 2.14 -13.49 -9.70
C TRP A 71 2.45 -14.76 -8.92
N PRO A 72 3.72 -15.03 -8.53
CA PRO A 72 4.05 -16.19 -7.74
C PRO A 72 3.19 -16.18 -6.47
N GLN A 73 2.34 -17.20 -6.32
CA GLN A 73 1.42 -17.31 -5.19
C GLN A 73 2.18 -17.57 -3.87
N ASP A 74 3.45 -17.94 -3.96
CA ASP A 74 4.37 -18.10 -2.84
C ASP A 74 5.26 -16.85 -2.70
N ASP A 75 4.93 -15.99 -1.75
CA ASP A 75 5.86 -14.98 -1.24
C ASP A 75 6.84 -15.69 -0.28
N PRO A 76 8.17 -15.61 -0.48
CA PRO A 76 9.10 -16.16 0.50
C PRO A 76 8.94 -15.42 1.83
N ALA A 77 8.47 -16.16 2.84
CA ALA A 77 8.25 -15.73 4.23
C ALA A 77 9.40 -14.93 4.86
#